data_AF-A0A1G1Y189-F1
#
_entry.id   AF-A0A1G1Y189-F1
#
_cell.length_a   1.000
_cell.length_b   1.000
_cell.length_c   1.000
_cell.angle_alpha   90.00
_cell.angle_beta   90.00
_cell.angle_gamma   90.00
#
_symmetry.space_group_name_H-M   'P 1'
#
loop_
_entity.id
_entity.type
_entity.pdbx_description
1 polymer ?
#
loop_
_entity_poly.entity_id
_entity_poly.type
_entity_poly.pdbx_seq_one_letter_code
_entity_poly.pdbx_strand_id
1 'polypeptide(L)'
;MKVSKNSRFILFLVVFLVVSFAIFWSWLTFKKIDRPANQAQVQAVRNIDLEKQYEQSLKEILKPFWPTKDPAGIRLQIIDLRAPARYLDLHINLVLAFDLFEQGQAESDQAKIEAGLERLTGLKNQYPWLE
;
A
#
# COMPACT_ATOMS: atom_id res chain seq x y z
N MET A 1 -52.15 22.15 -29.56
CA MET A 1 -50.99 22.70 -28.81
C MET A 1 -49.76 21.84 -29.11
N LYS A 2 -48.83 22.33 -29.93
CA LYS A 2 -47.65 21.59 -30.40
C LYS A 2 -46.54 21.78 -29.37
N VAL A 3 -46.43 20.85 -28.41
CA VAL A 3 -45.31 20.88 -27.43
C VAL A 3 -44.03 20.61 -28.22
N SER A 4 -43.21 21.65 -28.41
CA SER A 4 -41.96 21.53 -29.16
C SER A 4 -41.04 20.53 -28.43
N LYS A 5 -40.32 19.68 -29.19
CA LYS A 5 -39.35 18.70 -28.65
C LYS A 5 -38.36 19.32 -27.65
N ASN A 6 -38.08 20.63 -27.81
CA ASN A 6 -37.17 21.40 -26.98
C ASN A 6 -37.70 21.60 -25.54
N SER A 7 -39.02 21.65 -25.34
CA SER A 7 -39.61 21.80 -24.00
C SER A 7 -39.44 20.56 -23.12
N ARG A 8 -39.50 19.36 -23.72
CA ARG A 8 -39.25 18.10 -23.00
C ARG A 8 -37.78 17.93 -22.65
N PHE A 9 -36.87 18.39 -23.53
CA PHE A 9 -35.43 18.37 -23.28
C PHE A 9 -35.03 19.31 -22.13
N ILE A 10 -35.59 20.52 -22.10
CA ILE A 10 -35.33 21.48 -21.02
C ILE A 10 -35.83 20.93 -19.67
N LEU A 11 -36.99 20.27 -19.64
CA LEU A 11 -37.52 19.68 -18.42
C LEU A 11 -36.61 18.57 -17.87
N PHE A 12 -36.07 17.70 -18.74
CA PHE A 12 -35.09 16.68 -18.35
C PHE A 12 -33.79 17.29 -17.81
N LEU A 13 -33.30 18.37 -18.43
CA LEU A 13 -32.06 19.03 -18.02
C LEU A 13 -32.21 19.70 -16.64
N VAL A 14 -33.35 20.33 -16.37
CA VAL A 14 -33.64 20.93 -15.05
C VAL A 14 -33.76 19.87 -13.96
N VAL A 15 -34.45 18.75 -14.22
CA VAL A 15 -34.58 17.64 -13.25
C VAL A 15 -33.22 17.01 -12.97
N PHE A 16 -32.39 16.80 -14.01
CA PHE A 16 -31.04 16.27 -13.85
C PHE A 16 -30.17 17.19 -12.99
N LEU A 17 -30.23 18.51 -13.21
CA LEU A 17 -29.48 19.49 -12.43
C LEU A 17 -29.84 19.47 -10.94
N VAL A 18 -31.13 19.38 -10.60
CA VAL A 18 -31.60 19.32 -9.21
C VAL A 18 -31.13 18.04 -8.51
N VAL A 19 -31.20 16.90 -9.20
CA VAL A 19 -30.74 15.61 -8.65
C VAL A 19 -29.22 15.61 -8.45
N SER A 20 -28.45 16.12 -9.42
CA SER A 20 -27.00 16.24 -9.27
C SER A 20 -26.61 17.17 -8.12
N PHE A 21 -27.34 18.27 -7.91
CA PHE A 21 -27.07 19.21 -6.82
C PHE A 21 -27.37 18.60 -5.44
N ALA A 22 -28.44 17.81 -5.32
CA ALA A 22 -28.78 17.10 -4.09
C ALA A 22 -27.73 16.04 -3.71
N ILE A 23 -27.21 15.29 -4.70
CA ILE A 23 -26.14 14.30 -4.47
C ILE A 23 -24.83 15.01 -4.07
N PHE A 24 -24.52 16.14 -4.71
CA PHE A 24 -23.32 16.92 -4.39
C PHE A 24 -23.33 17.47 -2.96
N TRP A 25 -24.48 17.96 -2.48
CA TRP A 25 -24.62 18.43 -1.10
C TRP A 25 -24.53 17.29 -0.07
N SER A 26 -25.04 16.10 -0.40
CA SER A 26 -24.95 14.93 0.49
C SER A 26 -23.51 14.44 0.71
N TRP A 27 -22.58 14.75 -0.21
CA TRP A 27 -21.15 14.40 -0.08
C TRP A 27 -20.36 15.41 0.76
N LEU A 28 -20.83 16.66 0.88
CA LEU A 28 -20.14 17.73 1.63
C LEU A 28 -20.32 17.64 3.16
N THR A 29 -21.25 16.82 3.65
CA THR A 29 -21.49 16.61 5.09
C THR A 29 -20.78 15.37 5.65
N PHE A 30 -19.52 15.13 5.27
CA PHE A 30 -18.66 14.22 6.04
C PHE A 30 -18.26 14.89 7.37
N LYS A 31 -19.00 14.57 8.43
CA LYS A 31 -18.68 14.89 9.82
C LYS A 31 -17.23 14.48 10.12
N LYS A 32 -16.38 15.44 10.50
CA LYS A 32 -15.16 15.14 11.25
C LYS A 32 -15.60 14.51 12.57
N ILE A 33 -15.29 13.23 12.75
CA ILE A 33 -15.45 12.53 14.01
C ILE A 33 -14.30 13.01 14.91
N ASP A 34 -14.62 13.85 15.89
CA ASP A 34 -13.68 14.17 16.97
C ASP A 34 -13.40 12.89 17.77
N ARG A 35 -12.22 12.29 17.55
CA ARG A 35 -11.75 11.15 18.35
C ARG A 35 -11.27 11.69 19.71
N PRO A 36 -11.81 11.18 20.84
CA PRO A 36 -11.35 11.60 22.16
C PRO A 36 -9.86 11.26 22.32
N ALA A 37 -9.10 12.16 22.97
CA ALA A 37 -7.63 12.09 23.08
C ALA A 37 -7.10 10.73 23.62
N ASN A 38 -7.87 10.03 24.45
CA ASN A 38 -7.54 8.69 24.93
C ASN A 38 -7.50 7.62 23.82
N GLN A 39 -8.34 7.74 22.78
CA GLN A 39 -8.31 6.80 21.66
C GLN A 39 -7.10 7.05 20.74
N ALA A 40 -6.67 8.30 20.61
CA ALA A 40 -5.48 8.66 19.84
C ALA A 40 -4.20 8.12 20.49
N GLN A 41 -4.08 8.22 21.82
CA GLN A 41 -2.94 7.63 22.55
C GLN A 41 -2.94 6.10 22.48
N VAL A 42 -4.09 5.44 22.67
CA VAL A 42 -4.19 3.97 22.56
C VAL A 42 -3.90 3.49 21.12
N GLN A 43 -4.33 4.24 20.10
CA GLN A 43 -3.98 3.94 18.70
C GLN A 43 -2.48 4.14 18.42
N ALA A 44 -1.88 5.20 18.96
CA ALA A 44 -0.44 5.44 18.81
C ALA A 44 0.39 4.32 19.43
N VAL A 45 0.07 3.87 20.65
CA VAL A 45 0.74 2.74 21.30
C VAL A 45 0.58 1.46 20.48
N ARG A 46 -0.66 1.13 20.06
CA ARG A 46 -0.92 -0.05 19.23
C ARG A 46 -0.15 -0.01 17.90
N ASN A 47 -0.01 1.15 17.28
CA ASN A 47 0.74 1.30 16.03
C ASN A 47 2.25 1.06 16.26
N ILE A 48 2.81 1.53 17.38
CA ILE A 48 4.21 1.27 17.73
C ILE A 48 4.45 -0.23 17.93
N ASP A 49 3.52 -0.93 18.57
CA ASP A 49 3.64 -2.39 18.76
C ASP A 49 3.59 -3.14 17.42
N LEU A 50 2.70 -2.72 16.50
CA LEU A 50 2.62 -3.29 15.15
C LEU A 50 3.89 -3.00 14.32
N GLU A 51 4.47 -1.81 14.46
CA GLU A 51 5.74 -1.44 13.81
C GLU A 51 6.88 -2.33 14.29
N LYS A 52 7.04 -2.52 15.60
CA LYS A 52 8.08 -3.38 16.17
C LYS A 52 7.89 -4.85 15.78
N GLN A 53 6.66 -5.35 15.82
CA GLN A 53 6.36 -6.72 15.39
C GLN A 53 6.71 -6.92 13.92
N TYR A 54 6.35 -5.96 13.07
CA TYR A 54 6.69 -6.00 11.65
C TYR A 54 8.21 -6.02 11.42
N GLU A 55 8.95 -5.11 12.06
CA GLU A 55 10.42 -5.08 11.96
C GLU A 55 11.06 -6.40 12.40
N GLN A 56 10.59 -6.98 13.51
CA GLN A 56 11.11 -8.24 14.02
C GLN A 56 10.80 -9.40 13.08
N SER A 57 9.56 -9.56 12.62
CA SER A 57 9.19 -10.62 11.68
C SER A 57 9.97 -10.50 10.37
N LEU A 58 10.15 -9.28 9.87
CA LEU A 58 10.91 -9.04 8.65
C LEU A 58 12.39 -9.42 8.81
N LYS A 59 13.00 -9.07 9.95
CA LYS A 59 14.37 -9.52 10.28
C LYS A 59 14.47 -11.04 10.31
N GLU A 60 13.52 -11.73 10.95
CA GLU A 60 13.52 -13.19 11.04
C GLU A 60 13.43 -13.84 9.64
N ILE A 61 12.61 -13.29 8.75
CA ILE A 61 12.47 -13.74 7.36
C ILE A 61 13.75 -13.49 6.54
N LEU A 62 14.39 -12.33 6.71
CA LEU A 62 15.57 -11.93 5.94
C LEU A 62 16.88 -12.51 6.49
N LYS A 63 16.93 -12.88 7.77
CA LYS A 63 18.12 -13.44 8.42
C LYS A 63 18.79 -14.59 7.65
N PRO A 64 18.08 -15.62 7.15
CA PRO A 64 18.73 -16.70 6.39
C PRO A 64 19.26 -16.26 5.03
N PHE A 65 18.70 -15.19 4.43
CA PHE A 65 19.14 -14.65 3.14
C PHE A 65 20.53 -14.03 3.21
N TRP A 66 20.84 -13.30 4.28
CA TRP A 66 22.10 -12.55 4.35
C TRP A 66 23.36 -13.40 4.15
N PRO A 67 23.51 -14.58 4.79
CA PRO A 67 24.67 -15.45 4.60
C PRO A 67 24.60 -16.30 3.32
N THR A 68 23.43 -16.80 2.95
CA THR A 68 23.28 -17.80 1.86
C THR A 68 23.03 -17.17 0.50
N LYS A 69 22.50 -15.93 0.48
CA LYS A 69 21.97 -15.26 -0.71
C LYS A 69 20.89 -16.06 -1.44
N ASP A 70 20.23 -16.98 -0.74
CA ASP A 70 19.14 -17.78 -1.29
C ASP A 70 17.79 -17.05 -1.12
N PRO A 71 17.15 -16.59 -2.21
CA PRO A 71 15.88 -15.87 -2.17
C PRO A 71 14.67 -16.80 -2.00
N ALA A 72 14.86 -18.13 -2.00
CA ALA A 72 13.78 -19.10 -2.07
C ALA A 72 12.70 -18.90 -0.99
N GLY A 73 11.47 -18.65 -1.43
CA GLY A 73 10.29 -18.54 -0.56
C GLY A 73 10.21 -17.26 0.28
N ILE A 74 11.21 -16.37 0.19
CA ILE A 74 11.24 -15.13 0.97
C ILE A 74 10.15 -14.17 0.51
N ARG A 75 9.92 -14.04 -0.80
CA ARG A 75 8.87 -13.15 -1.34
C ARG A 75 7.51 -13.47 -0.73
N LEU A 76 7.15 -14.75 -0.68
CA LEU A 76 5.87 -15.21 -0.14
C LEU A 76 5.75 -14.89 1.36
N GLN A 77 6.80 -15.15 2.14
CA GLN A 77 6.82 -14.83 3.56
C GLN A 77 6.66 -13.33 3.81
N ILE A 78 7.27 -12.47 2.98
CA ILE A 78 7.11 -11.02 3.10
C ILE A 78 5.69 -10.61 2.76
N ILE A 79 5.10 -11.12 1.67
CA ILE A 79 3.71 -10.81 1.26
C ILE A 79 2.70 -11.15 2.36
N ASP A 80 2.93 -12.24 3.10
CA ASP A 80 2.05 -12.67 4.18
C ASP A 80 2.14 -11.78 5.44
N LEU A 81 3.13 -10.89 5.53
CA LEU A 81 3.23 -9.93 6.62
C LEU A 81 2.20 -8.80 6.49
N ARG A 82 1.57 -8.46 7.61
CA ARG A 82 0.77 -7.25 7.71
C ARG A 82 1.67 -6.02 7.86
N ALA A 83 1.94 -5.32 6.76
CA ALA A 83 2.72 -4.08 6.79
C ALA A 83 1.97 -2.91 7.46
N PRO A 84 2.57 -2.25 8.47
CA PRO A 84 2.12 -0.94 8.94
C PRO A 84 2.23 0.10 7.83
N ALA A 85 1.36 1.12 7.85
CA ALA A 85 1.33 2.16 6.81
C ALA A 85 2.69 2.85 6.60
N ARG A 86 3.45 3.04 7.70
CA ARG A 86 4.80 3.64 7.68
C ARG A 86 5.82 2.81 6.88
N TYR A 87 5.63 1.49 6.82
CA TYR A 87 6.55 0.56 6.15
C TYR A 87 6.00 0.00 4.85
N LEU A 88 4.90 0.56 4.32
CA LEU A 88 4.29 0.06 3.09
C LEU A 88 5.26 0.15 1.90
N ASP A 89 5.98 1.26 1.77
CA ASP A 89 6.96 1.43 0.70
C ASP A 89 8.11 0.42 0.85
N LEU A 90 8.65 0.23 2.05
CA LEU A 90 9.67 -0.78 2.33
C LEU A 90 9.16 -2.19 1.96
N HIS A 91 7.95 -2.53 2.39
CA HIS A 91 7.31 -3.81 2.12
C HIS A 91 7.22 -4.10 0.62
N ILE A 92 6.66 -3.15 -0.14
CA ILE A 92 6.52 -3.29 -1.60
C ILE A 92 7.89 -3.42 -2.26
N ASN A 93 8.86 -2.60 -1.87
CA ASN A 93 10.20 -2.64 -2.44
C ASN A 93 10.93 -3.95 -2.17
N LEU A 94 10.74 -4.55 -1.00
CA LEU A 94 11.28 -5.88 -0.68
C LEU A 94 10.62 -6.96 -1.53
N VAL A 95 9.29 -6.96 -1.63
CA VAL A 95 8.56 -7.91 -2.47
C VAL A 95 9.06 -7.84 -3.91
N LEU A 96 9.22 -6.63 -4.47
CA LEU A 96 9.74 -6.43 -5.81
C LEU A 96 11.20 -6.89 -5.98
N ALA A 97 12.04 -6.65 -4.96
CA ALA A 97 13.43 -7.11 -5.01
C ALA A 97 13.52 -8.64 -5.04
N PHE A 98 12.76 -9.33 -4.18
CA PHE A 98 12.71 -10.80 -4.18
C PHE A 98 12.00 -11.38 -5.41
N ASP A 99 11.05 -10.67 -5.98
CA ASP A 99 10.45 -11.06 -7.27
C ASP A 99 11.48 -11.03 -8.41
N LEU A 100 12.35 -10.01 -8.46
CA LEU A 100 13.45 -9.94 -9.42
C LEU A 100 14.43 -11.11 -9.27
N PHE A 101 14.75 -11.51 -8.03
CA PHE A 101 15.57 -12.69 -7.78
C PHE A 101 14.92 -13.98 -8.30
N GLU A 102 13.66 -14.20 -7.97
CA GLU A 102 12.94 -15.41 -8.40
C GLU A 102 12.83 -15.47 -9.93
N GLN A 103 12.49 -14.36 -10.58
CA GLN A 103 12.45 -14.28 -12.04
C GLN A 103 13.85 -14.49 -12.66
N GLY A 104 14.88 -13.86 -12.10
CA GLY A 104 16.25 -14.01 -12.56
C GLY A 104 16.75 -15.45 -12.46
N GLN A 105 16.41 -16.16 -11.38
CA GLN A 105 16.72 -17.59 -11.26
C GLN A 105 15.92 -18.46 -12.23
N ALA A 106 14.61 -18.21 -12.36
CA ALA A 106 13.74 -18.99 -13.24
C ALA A 106 14.11 -18.84 -14.72
N GLU A 107 14.51 -17.64 -15.13
CA GLU A 107 14.86 -17.30 -16.52
C GLU A 107 16.36 -17.39 -16.81
N SER A 108 17.19 -17.68 -15.79
CA SER A 108 18.66 -17.56 -15.86
C SER A 108 19.13 -16.16 -16.30
N ASP A 109 18.40 -15.12 -15.90
CA ASP A 109 18.67 -13.72 -16.20
C ASP A 109 19.47 -13.06 -15.05
N GLN A 110 20.77 -12.97 -15.25
CA GLN A 110 21.70 -12.37 -14.29
C GLN A 110 21.42 -10.88 -14.04
N ALA A 111 20.91 -10.14 -15.04
CA ALA A 111 20.64 -8.71 -14.89
C ALA A 111 19.49 -8.48 -13.90
N LYS A 112 18.48 -9.36 -13.89
CA LYS A 112 17.39 -9.31 -12.89
C LYS A 112 17.90 -9.61 -11.48
N ILE A 113 18.81 -10.58 -11.34
CA ILE A 113 19.43 -10.90 -10.03
C ILE A 113 20.20 -9.69 -9.50
N GLU A 114 20.98 -9.04 -10.35
CA GLU A 114 21.75 -7.84 -9.99
C GLU A 114 20.85 -6.66 -9.65
N ALA A 115 19.78 -6.42 -10.42
CA ALA A 115 18.79 -5.41 -10.10
C ALA A 115 18.09 -5.67 -8.75
N GLY A 116 17.80 -6.94 -8.43
CA GLY A 116 17.29 -7.35 -7.13
C GLY A 116 18.26 -7.04 -5.99
N LEU A 117 19.54 -7.38 -6.17
CA LEU A 117 20.61 -7.08 -5.20
C LEU A 117 20.82 -5.58 -4.98
N GLU A 118 20.83 -4.80 -6.06
CA GLU A 118 20.99 -3.35 -6.00
C GLU A 118 19.84 -2.73 -5.21
N ARG A 119 18.60 -3.16 -5.48
CA ARG A 119 17.42 -2.70 -4.74
C ARG A 119 17.50 -3.06 -3.26
N LEU A 120 17.87 -4.30 -2.92
CA LEU A 120 18.07 -4.71 -1.52
C LEU A 120 19.16 -3.90 -0.82
N THR A 121 20.25 -3.61 -1.52
CA THR A 121 21.36 -2.81 -0.98
C THR A 121 20.91 -1.38 -0.71
N GLY A 122 20.13 -0.78 -1.63
CA GLY A 122 19.50 0.52 -1.42
C GLY A 122 18.58 0.53 -0.19
N LEU A 123 17.77 -0.51 -0.01
CA LEU A 123 16.90 -0.64 1.16
C LEU A 123 17.70 -0.82 2.45
N LYS A 124 18.78 -1.60 2.45
CA LYS A 124 19.66 -1.75 3.61
C LYS A 124 20.26 -0.41 4.05
N ASN A 125 20.65 0.44 3.10
CA ASN A 125 21.19 1.76 3.41
C ASN A 125 20.13 2.69 4.04
N GLN A 126 18.88 2.60 3.57
CA GLN A 126 17.77 3.39 4.11
C GLN A 126 17.25 2.86 5.45
N TYR A 127 17.34 1.54 5.65
CA TYR A 127 16.87 0.83 6.83
C TYR A 127 17.98 -0.08 7.38
N PRO A 128 18.98 0.48 8.09
CA PRO A 128 20.15 -0.27 8.57
C PRO A 128 19.81 -1.44 9.50
N TRP A 129 18.62 -1.46 10.07
CA TRP A 129 18.14 -2.54 10.92
C TRP A 129 17.73 -3.79 10.14
N LEU A 130 17.71 -3.80 8.80
CA LEU A 130 17.33 -4.99 8.03
C LEU A 130 18.32 -6.16 8.15
N GLU A 131 19.54 -5.92 8.64
CA GLU A 131 20.60 -6.92 8.88
C GLU A 131 20.59 -7.47 10.32
#